data_AF-A0A7Y5HYW8-F1
#
_entry.id   AF-A0A7Y5HYW8-F1
#
_cell.length_a   1.000
_cell.length_b   1.000
_cell.length_c   1.000
_cell.angle_alpha   90.00
_cell.angle_beta   90.00
_cell.angle_gamma   90.00
#
_symmetry.space_group_name_H-M   'P 1'
#
loop_
_entity.id
_entity.type
_entity.pdbx_description
1 polymer ?
#
loop_
_entity_poly.entity_id
_entity_poly.type
_entity_poly.pdbx_seq_one_letter_code
_entity_poly.pdbx_strand_id
1 'polypeptide(L)'
;MKDLLRTVFSIRQQRRAPPAGPVPPVGAFIIRKDVKMAVNQPIPRDLWNWMVLSGWRTIPVKKDRRKSMELPAGALLELISAHPTERDIVHARILPQAREQRA
;
A
#
# COMPACT_ATOMS: atom_id res chain seq x y z
N MET A 1 -5.93 41.11 9.34
CA MET A 1 -4.72 40.70 8.58
C MET A 1 -3.85 39.77 9.43
N LYS A 2 -4.30 38.53 9.67
CA LYS A 2 -3.57 37.53 10.47
C LYS A 2 -3.71 36.12 9.86
N ASP A 3 -3.81 36.02 8.54
CA ASP A 3 -4.10 34.74 7.87
C ASP A 3 -3.11 34.37 6.76
N LEU A 4 -2.19 35.27 6.40
CA LEU A 4 -1.25 35.08 5.27
C LEU A 4 0.07 34.39 5.67
N LEU A 5 0.42 34.38 6.96
CA LEU A 5 1.72 33.86 7.42
C LEU A 5 1.77 32.34 7.56
N ARG A 6 0.62 31.64 7.53
CA ARG A 6 0.58 30.16 7.62
C ARG A 6 0.93 29.47 6.31
N THR A 7 0.79 30.15 5.18
CA THR A 7 1.00 29.57 3.85
C THR A 7 2.45 29.67 3.38
N VAL A 8 3.16 30.73 3.75
CA VAL A 8 4.51 31.04 3.22
C VAL A 8 5.60 30.11 3.75
N PHE A 9 5.44 29.56 4.95
CA PHE A 9 6.51 28.75 5.53
C PHE A 9 6.60 27.32 4.99
N SER A 10 5.63 26.84 4.19
CA SER A 10 5.64 25.52 3.51
C SER A 10 6.42 24.41 4.26
N ILE A 11 6.27 24.35 5.59
CA ILE A 11 6.89 23.32 6.44
C ILE A 11 5.99 22.10 6.33
N ARG A 12 5.80 21.60 5.11
CA ARG A 12 5.33 20.23 4.92
C ARG A 12 6.52 19.35 5.26
N GLN A 13 6.64 19.04 6.54
CA GLN A 13 7.55 18.03 7.03
C GLN A 13 7.33 16.75 6.21
N GLN A 14 8.34 16.40 5.41
CA GLN A 14 8.33 15.20 4.60
C GLN A 14 8.15 14.03 5.58
N ARG A 15 6.97 13.41 5.57
CA ARG A 15 6.62 12.35 6.52
C ARG A 15 7.65 11.23 6.36
N ARG A 16 8.53 11.07 7.36
CA ARG A 16 9.44 9.92 7.45
C ARG A 16 8.59 8.66 7.37
N ALA A 17 9.06 7.67 6.62
CA ALA A 17 8.40 6.37 6.59
C ALA A 17 8.47 5.79 8.02
N PRO A 18 7.33 5.52 8.69
CA PRO A 18 7.35 4.83 9.96
C PRO A 18 7.99 3.44 9.78
N PRO A 19 8.59 2.86 10.83
CA PRO A 19 9.07 1.49 10.79
C PRO A 19 7.93 0.55 10.34
N ALA A 20 8.27 -0.54 9.67
CA ALA A 20 7.29 -1.53 9.23
C ALA A 20 6.43 -1.96 10.41
N GLY A 21 5.16 -1.56 10.37
CA GLY A 21 4.18 -1.90 11.38
C GLY A 21 3.94 -3.41 11.44
N PRO A 22 3.09 -3.89 12.36
CA PRO A 22 2.74 -5.31 12.41
C PRO A 22 2.21 -5.81 11.07
N VAL A 23 2.49 -7.08 10.76
CA VAL A 23 1.97 -7.74 9.56
C VAL A 23 0.44 -7.70 9.62
N PRO A 24 -0.24 -7.26 8.54
CA PRO A 24 -1.70 -7.21 8.53
C PRO A 24 -2.30 -8.63 8.62
N PRO A 25 -3.40 -8.82 9.35
CA PRO A 25 -4.08 -10.11 9.42
C PRO A 25 -4.74 -10.46 8.08
N VAL A 26 -4.98 -11.75 7.86
CA VAL A 26 -5.78 -12.23 6.72
C VAL A 26 -7.19 -11.62 6.81
N GLY A 27 -7.69 -11.13 5.68
CA GLY A 27 -8.94 -10.36 5.56
C GLY A 27 -8.79 -8.84 5.72
N ALA A 28 -7.59 -8.34 6.05
CA ALA A 28 -7.31 -6.90 6.03
C ALA A 28 -7.09 -6.39 4.60
N PHE A 29 -7.12 -5.07 4.44
CA PHE A 29 -6.73 -4.40 3.21
C PHE A 29 -5.44 -3.60 3.41
N ILE A 30 -4.59 -3.64 2.39
CA ILE A 30 -3.39 -2.83 2.29
C ILE A 30 -3.51 -1.89 1.10
N ILE A 31 -2.89 -0.71 1.21
CA ILE A 31 -2.95 0.36 0.22
C ILE A 31 -1.56 0.88 -0.12
N ARG A 32 -1.37 1.21 -1.38
CA ARG A 32 -0.23 1.95 -1.90
C ARG A 32 -0.74 3.03 -2.84
N LYS A 33 -0.58 4.29 -2.44
CA LYS A 33 -1.15 5.47 -3.14
C LYS A 33 -2.67 5.27 -3.34
N ASP A 34 -3.11 5.02 -4.57
CA ASP A 34 -4.50 4.82 -4.95
C ASP A 34 -4.83 3.35 -5.28
N VAL A 35 -3.89 2.43 -5.06
CA VAL A 35 -4.06 0.99 -5.31
C VAL A 35 -4.25 0.24 -3.99
N LYS A 36 -5.29 -0.57 -3.88
CA LYS A 36 -5.59 -1.44 -2.74
C LYS A 36 -5.41 -2.91 -3.11
N MET A 37 -5.09 -3.71 -2.11
CA MET A 37 -4.99 -5.17 -2.23
C MET A 37 -5.56 -5.82 -0.97
N ALA A 38 -6.35 -6.87 -1.17
CA ALA A 38 -6.86 -7.70 -0.10
C ALA A 38 -5.78 -8.67 0.39
N VAL A 39 -5.66 -8.80 1.71
CA VAL A 39 -4.76 -9.77 2.35
C VAL A 39 -5.49 -11.11 2.43
N ASN A 40 -5.46 -11.87 1.33
CA ASN A 40 -6.14 -13.17 1.25
C ASN A 40 -5.32 -14.32 1.85
N GLN A 41 -4.02 -14.11 2.06
CA GLN A 41 -3.07 -15.11 2.51
C GLN A 41 -2.11 -14.52 3.56
N PRO A 42 -1.55 -15.34 4.46
CA PRO A 42 -0.57 -14.87 5.43
C PRO A 42 0.67 -14.35 4.71
N ILE A 43 1.09 -13.13 5.06
CA ILE A 43 2.26 -12.47 4.47
C ILE A 43 3.49 -12.80 5.33
N PRO A 44 4.55 -13.41 4.76
CA PRO A 44 5.81 -13.57 5.47
C PRO A 44 6.39 -12.21 5.90
N ARG A 45 7.03 -12.16 7.08
CA ARG A 45 7.56 -10.90 7.64
C ARG A 45 8.54 -10.18 6.70
N ASP A 46 9.41 -10.93 6.02
CA ASP A 46 10.37 -10.35 5.07
C ASP A 46 9.69 -9.75 3.85
N LEU A 47 8.64 -10.42 3.34
CA LEU A 47 7.82 -9.88 2.26
C LEU A 47 7.12 -8.59 2.72
N TRP A 48 6.55 -8.58 3.92
CA TRP A 48 5.91 -7.39 4.46
C TRP A 48 6.89 -6.21 4.62
N ASN A 49 8.10 -6.46 5.11
CA ASN A 49 9.14 -5.43 5.19
C ASN A 49 9.45 -4.84 3.81
N TRP A 50 9.65 -5.70 2.80
CA TRP A 50 9.85 -5.26 1.41
C TRP A 50 8.63 -4.48 0.90
N MET A 51 7.41 -4.93 1.19
CA MET A 51 6.18 -4.23 0.77
C MET A 51 6.10 -2.83 1.38
N VAL A 52 6.43 -2.67 2.67
CA VAL A 52 6.44 -1.36 3.33
C VAL A 52 7.47 -0.43 2.69
N LEU A 53 8.66 -0.94 2.35
CA LEU A 53 9.68 -0.19 1.61
C LEU A 53 9.20 0.20 0.21
N SER A 54 8.47 -0.69 -0.47
CA SER A 54 7.79 -0.45 -1.74
C SER A 54 6.58 0.51 -1.64
N GLY A 55 6.25 0.97 -0.43
CA GLY A 55 5.25 2.00 -0.14
C GLY A 55 3.87 1.48 0.24
N TRP A 56 3.72 0.18 0.50
CA TRP A 56 2.47 -0.41 1.00
C TRP A 56 2.25 -0.09 2.47
N ARG A 57 0.98 0.07 2.86
CA ARG A 57 0.55 0.35 4.23
C ARG A 57 -0.75 -0.35 4.53
N THR A 58 -0.95 -0.77 5.78
CA THR A 58 -2.24 -1.28 6.24
C THR A 58 -3.25 -0.15 6.31
N ILE A 59 -4.48 -0.38 5.85
CA ILE A 59 -5.58 0.57 6.00
C ILE A 59 -6.14 0.43 7.41
N PRO A 60 -6.02 1.44 8.28
CA PRO A 60 -6.49 1.33 9.67
C PRO A 60 -8.01 1.50 9.80
N VAL A 61 -8.69 1.99 8.76
CA VAL A 61 -10.10 2.41 8.83
C VAL A 61 -10.98 1.46 8.01
N LYS A 62 -12.02 0.90 8.63
CA LYS A 62 -12.98 -0.02 7.97
C LYS A 62 -13.72 0.61 6.78
N LYS A 63 -13.95 1.92 6.79
CA LYS A 63 -14.63 2.66 5.71
C LYS A 63 -13.69 3.71 5.13
N ASP A 64 -12.70 3.26 4.36
CA ASP A 64 -11.94 4.18 3.53
C ASP A 64 -12.77 4.60 2.33
N ARG A 65 -13.24 5.86 2.33
CA ARG A 65 -14.08 6.46 1.27
C ARG A 65 -13.26 6.94 0.06
N ARG A 66 -11.95 6.72 0.05
CA ARG A 66 -11.09 7.10 -1.09
C ARG A 66 -11.36 6.17 -2.27
N LYS A 67 -11.58 6.78 -3.44
CA LYS A 67 -11.57 6.06 -4.71
C LYS A 67 -10.20 5.42 -4.88
N SER A 68 -10.19 4.11 -5.05
CA SER A 68 -8.98 3.32 -5.18
C SER A 68 -9.20 2.22 -6.18
N MET A 69 -8.15 1.88 -6.92
CA MET A 69 -8.12 0.71 -7.78
C MET A 69 -7.80 -0.52 -6.94
N GLU A 70 -8.49 -1.62 -7.16
CA GLU A 70 -8.24 -2.88 -6.47
C GLU A 70 -7.41 -3.81 -7.35
N LEU A 71 -6.41 -4.45 -6.75
CA LEU A 71 -5.64 -5.51 -7.38
C LEU A 71 -6.43 -6.83 -7.40
N PRO A 72 -6.23 -7.67 -8.43
CA PRO A 72 -6.86 -8.97 -8.48
C PRO A 72 -6.48 -9.82 -7.26
N ALA A 73 -7.42 -10.66 -6.80
CA ALA A 73 -7.24 -11.48 -5.60
C ALA A 73 -5.99 -12.39 -5.62
N GLY A 74 -5.51 -12.77 -6.82
CA GLY A 74 -4.30 -13.56 -7.04
C GLY A 74 -2.98 -12.77 -6.98
N ALA A 75 -3.02 -11.43 -7.02
CA ALA A 75 -1.82 -10.60 -7.03
C ALA A 75 -0.93 -10.82 -5.79
N LEU A 76 -1.54 -10.98 -4.61
CA LEU A 76 -0.79 -11.23 -3.39
C LEU A 76 -0.10 -12.61 -3.45
N LEU A 77 -0.78 -13.62 -3.97
CA LEU A 77 -0.20 -14.96 -4.13
C LEU A 77 0.99 -14.91 -5.09
N GLU A 78 0.87 -14.20 -6.22
CA GLU A 78 1.99 -14.02 -7.15
C GLU A 78 3.22 -13.38 -6.48
N LEU A 79 3.02 -12.38 -5.62
CA LEU A 79 4.11 -11.75 -4.86
C LEU A 79 4.72 -12.68 -3.80
N ILE A 80 3.90 -13.53 -3.17
CA ILE A 80 4.35 -14.51 -2.17
C ILE A 80 5.18 -15.60 -2.86
N SER A 81 4.73 -16.09 -4.01
CA SER A 81 5.41 -17.15 -4.77
C SER A 81 6.64 -16.64 -5.52
N ALA A 82 6.77 -15.33 -5.76
CA ALA A 82 7.92 -14.74 -6.44
C ALA A 82 9.21 -14.83 -5.61
N HIS A 83 10.30 -15.20 -6.27
CA HIS A 83 11.63 -15.17 -5.67
C HIS A 83 12.00 -13.72 -5.28
N PRO A 84 12.69 -13.48 -4.14
CA PRO A 84 13.06 -12.13 -3.68
C PRO A 84 13.65 -11.21 -4.75
N THR A 85 14.50 -11.74 -5.62
CA THR A 85 15.15 -11.03 -6.73
C THR A 85 14.18 -10.61 -7.84
N GLU A 86 13.09 -11.34 -8.03
CA GLU A 86 12.09 -11.10 -9.08
C GLU A 86 10.90 -10.28 -8.58
N ARG A 87 10.80 -10.03 -7.27
CA ARG A 87 9.66 -9.34 -6.66
C ARG A 87 9.43 -7.96 -7.26
N ASP A 88 10.48 -7.22 -7.58
CA ASP A 88 10.34 -5.90 -8.20
C ASP A 88 9.70 -5.98 -9.61
N ILE A 89 10.06 -7.02 -10.38
CA ILE A 89 9.52 -7.27 -11.73
C ILE A 89 8.05 -7.68 -11.64
N VAL A 90 7.74 -8.64 -10.76
CA VAL A 90 6.37 -9.12 -10.53
C VAL A 90 5.49 -7.99 -10.01
N HIS A 91 6.01 -7.16 -9.10
CA HIS A 91 5.31 -5.99 -8.57
C HIS A 91 5.02 -4.96 -9.65
N ALA A 92 5.99 -4.63 -10.49
CA ALA A 92 5.80 -3.72 -11.62
C ALA A 92 4.75 -4.24 -12.61
N ARG A 93 4.65 -5.57 -12.80
CA ARG A 93 3.64 -6.22 -13.65
C ARG A 93 2.24 -6.18 -13.04
N ILE A 94 2.13 -6.33 -11.72
CA ILE A 94 0.84 -6.40 -11.02
C ILE A 94 0.18 -5.01 -10.89
N LEU A 95 0.96 -3.96 -10.61
CA LEU A 95 0.44 -2.61 -10.41
C LEU A 95 -0.51 -2.11 -11.53
N PRO A 96 -0.20 -2.25 -12.84
CA PRO A 96 -1.10 -1.80 -13.90
C PRO A 96 -2.36 -2.67 -14.06
N GLN A 97 -2.40 -3.86 -13.44
CA GLN A 97 -3.61 -4.70 -13.41
C GLN A 97 -4.65 -4.20 -12.42
N ALA A 98 -4.34 -3.16 -11.63
CA ALA A 98 -5.29 -2.56 -10.71
C ALA A 98 -6.50 -2.02 -11.50
N ARG A 99 -7.68 -2.50 -11.17
CA ARG A 99 -8.93 -2.08 -11.80
C ARG A 99 -9.69 -1.17 -10.86
N GLU A 100 -10.32 -0.14 -11.40
CA GLU A 100 -11.25 0.66 -10.62
C GLU A 100 -12.36 -0.27 -10.08
N GLN A 101 -12.60 -0.23 -8.76
CA GLN A 101 -13.78 -0.89 -8.20
C GLN A 101 -15.00 -0.18 -8.81
N ARG A 102 -15.65 -0.83 -9.79
CA ARG A 102 -16.99 -0.40 -10.21
C ARG A 102 -17.91 -0.56 -9.01
N ALA A 103 -18.52 0.56 -8.63
CA ALA A 103 -19.52 0.66 -7.58
C ALA A 103 -20.70 -0.29 -7.80
#